data_AF-A0A850MNE8-F1
#
_entry.id   AF-A0A850MNE8-F1
#
_cell.length_a   1.000
_cell.length_b   1.000
_cell.length_c   1.000
_cell.angle_alpha   90.00
_cell.angle_beta   90.00
_cell.angle_gamma   90.00
#
_symmetry.space_group_name_H-M   'P 1'
#
loop_
_entity.id
_entity.type
_entity.pdbx_description
1 polymer ?
#
loop_
_entity_poly.entity_id
_entity_poly.type
_entity_poly.pdbx_seq_one_letter_code
_entity_poly.pdbx_strand_id
1 'polypeptide(L)'
;MKLWRILKPSIKGSIMVVIGVLNTAIGIGRATINLIYGPIAFFFLAISGLFVIEIVQTLEESSQNSSITVKPAKIFRGMFVFGVMYIIGSTIAVYNLVINDLDFFIIYFVAAVGILWLSLGLYAVQGRKNVLIENIVVSLAFTIGLLYGGVLNSPIIPIFIYFFFLTAFFLQLSRELVRGFNDGEGEEDESPSEITDDDQKILKFSLIFQLFAIIFFVLPIIYVNVSISFLFIYPMIIGLIFISIACYLTFKSVLEKKCFTKISSLLKIGVVIEIIAFILAIYN
;
A
#
# COMPACT_ATOMS: atom_id res chain seq x y z
N MET A 1 -0.80 5.32 19.83
CA MET A 1 -1.04 4.57 18.58
C MET A 1 -0.77 3.09 18.82
N LYS A 2 -1.71 2.18 18.46
CA LYS A 2 -1.48 0.73 18.63
C LYS A 2 -0.38 0.31 17.65
N LEU A 3 0.76 -0.20 18.16
CA LEU A 3 1.91 -0.70 17.38
C LEU A 3 1.48 -1.58 16.18
N TRP A 4 0.40 -2.33 16.34
CA TRP A 4 -0.22 -3.14 15.31
C TRP A 4 -0.60 -2.40 14.02
N ARG A 5 -0.95 -1.11 14.10
CA ARG A 5 -1.30 -0.28 12.93
C ARG A 5 -0.10 -0.03 12.01
N ILE A 6 1.12 -0.02 12.56
CA ILE A 6 2.39 0.10 11.82
C ILE A 6 2.84 -1.27 11.30
N LEU A 7 2.77 -2.29 12.16
CA LEU A 7 3.29 -3.61 11.82
C LEU A 7 2.51 -4.27 10.68
N LYS A 8 1.18 -4.16 10.68
CA LYS A 8 0.33 -4.88 9.73
C LYS A 8 0.58 -4.49 8.25
N PRO A 9 0.65 -3.21 7.85
CA PRO A 9 1.00 -2.86 6.47
C PRO A 9 2.43 -3.27 6.11
N SER A 10 3.38 -3.13 7.04
CA SER A 10 4.79 -3.48 6.82
C SER A 10 4.97 -4.98 6.54
N ILE A 11 4.32 -5.85 7.32
CA ILE A 11 4.34 -7.30 7.10
C ILE A 11 3.77 -7.64 5.72
N LYS A 12 2.64 -7.04 5.37
CA LYS A 12 2.04 -7.27 4.04
C LYS A 12 2.96 -6.78 2.93
N GLY A 13 3.62 -5.64 3.11
CA GLY A 13 4.61 -5.13 2.18
C GLY A 13 5.78 -6.08 1.97
N SER A 14 6.31 -6.67 3.04
CA SER A 14 7.32 -7.72 2.97
C SER A 14 6.84 -8.97 2.23
N ILE A 15 5.57 -9.36 2.37
CA ILE A 15 4.98 -10.44 1.56
C ILE A 15 4.92 -10.05 0.08
N MET A 16 4.59 -8.80 -0.25
CA MET A 16 4.62 -8.32 -1.64
C MET A 16 6.04 -8.37 -2.23
N VAL A 17 7.09 -8.13 -1.43
CA VAL A 17 8.48 -8.34 -1.86
C VAL A 17 8.72 -9.79 -2.26
N VAL A 18 8.31 -10.75 -1.43
CA VAL A 18 8.43 -12.19 -1.75
C VAL A 18 7.78 -12.48 -3.10
N ILE A 19 6.56 -12.00 -3.31
CA ILE A 19 5.84 -12.26 -4.56
C ILE A 19 6.54 -11.61 -5.76
N GLY A 20 7.08 -10.39 -5.61
CA GLY A 20 7.85 -9.72 -6.65
C GLY A 20 9.15 -10.44 -7.00
N VAL A 21 9.87 -10.96 -5.99
CA VAL A 21 11.07 -11.78 -6.19
C VAL A 21 10.72 -13.07 -6.93
N LEU A 22 9.67 -13.77 -6.52
CA LEU A 22 9.28 -15.04 -7.18
C LEU A 22 8.87 -14.85 -8.64
N ASN A 23 8.19 -13.74 -8.97
CA ASN A 23 7.76 -13.43 -10.34
C ASN A 23 8.88 -12.92 -11.26
N THR A 24 10.07 -12.68 -10.73
CA THR A 24 11.24 -12.20 -11.50
C THR A 24 12.47 -13.09 -11.34
N ALA A 25 12.33 -14.23 -10.66
CA ALA A 25 13.45 -15.10 -10.32
C ALA A 25 14.08 -15.72 -11.58
N ILE A 26 15.31 -15.32 -11.89
CA ILE A 26 16.14 -15.97 -12.91
C ILE A 26 17.13 -16.89 -12.18
N GLY A 27 16.72 -18.15 -11.97
CA GLY A 27 17.53 -19.18 -11.30
C GLY A 27 17.37 -19.24 -9.77
N ILE A 28 17.73 -20.40 -9.20
CA ILE A 28 17.40 -20.79 -7.82
C ILE A 28 18.29 -20.06 -6.77
N GLY A 29 19.56 -19.83 -7.08
CA GLY A 29 20.55 -19.31 -6.13
C GLY A 29 20.28 -17.86 -5.68
N ARG A 30 20.23 -16.92 -6.64
CA ARG A 30 20.00 -15.49 -6.35
C ARG A 30 18.63 -15.25 -5.71
N ALA A 31 17.60 -15.94 -6.20
CA ALA A 31 16.25 -15.84 -5.66
C ALA A 31 16.18 -16.22 -4.18
N THR A 32 16.88 -17.28 -3.76
CA THR A 32 16.82 -17.77 -2.37
C THR A 32 17.33 -16.73 -1.37
N ILE A 33 18.45 -16.06 -1.68
CA ILE A 33 19.02 -15.05 -0.79
C ILE A 33 18.16 -13.78 -0.78
N ASN A 34 17.66 -13.37 -1.95
CA ASN A 34 16.75 -12.24 -2.09
C ASN A 34 15.41 -12.44 -1.35
N LEU A 35 14.94 -13.68 -1.24
CA LEU A 35 13.74 -14.04 -0.46
C LEU A 35 13.93 -13.84 1.05
N ILE A 36 15.17 -13.80 1.55
CA ILE A 36 15.47 -13.56 2.96
C ILE A 36 15.71 -12.07 3.20
N TYR A 37 16.73 -11.49 2.55
CA TYR A 37 17.14 -10.12 2.84
C TYR A 37 16.17 -9.07 2.27
N GLY A 38 15.54 -9.34 1.13
CA GLY A 38 14.58 -8.43 0.51
C GLY A 38 13.42 -8.07 1.44
N PRO A 39 12.62 -9.04 1.90
CA PRO A 39 11.49 -8.79 2.79
C PRO A 39 11.89 -8.13 4.10
N ILE A 40 13.06 -8.47 4.66
CA ILE A 40 13.58 -7.86 5.90
C ILE A 40 13.98 -6.40 5.67
N ALA A 41 14.75 -6.11 4.62
CA ALA A 41 15.12 -4.73 4.28
C ALA A 41 13.87 -3.86 4.08
N PHE A 42 12.92 -4.36 3.30
CA PHE A 42 11.70 -3.65 2.99
C PHE A 42 10.78 -3.47 4.20
N PHE A 43 10.75 -4.44 5.13
CA PHE A 43 10.00 -4.32 6.38
C PHE A 43 10.38 -3.04 7.13
N PHE A 44 11.69 -2.79 7.29
CA PHE A 44 12.20 -1.60 7.95
C PHE A 44 11.97 -0.31 7.14
N LEU A 45 12.09 -0.38 5.80
CA LEU A 45 11.77 0.75 4.92
C LEU A 45 10.27 1.12 5.00
N ALA A 46 9.37 0.15 5.05
CA ALA A 46 7.93 0.36 5.19
C ALA A 46 7.58 0.93 6.57
N ILE A 47 8.19 0.40 7.64
CA ILE A 47 8.04 0.94 9.00
C ILE A 47 8.47 2.41 9.01
N SER A 48 9.59 2.76 8.38
CA SER A 48 10.04 4.15 8.32
C SER A 48 8.95 5.07 7.75
N GLY A 49 8.39 4.74 6.57
CA GLY A 49 7.31 5.52 5.96
C GLY A 49 6.07 5.63 6.85
N LEU A 50 5.70 4.58 7.58
CA LEU A 50 4.53 4.62 8.47
C LEU A 50 4.74 5.48 9.72
N PHE A 51 5.97 5.69 10.18
CA PHE A 51 6.25 6.66 11.25
C PHE A 51 6.11 8.12 10.81
N VAL A 52 6.15 8.38 9.49
CA VAL A 52 5.78 9.70 8.96
C VAL A 52 4.33 10.02 9.34
N ILE A 53 3.42 9.05 9.28
CA ILE A 53 2.01 9.24 9.67
C ILE A 53 1.89 9.68 11.13
N GLU A 54 2.68 9.12 12.04
CA GLU A 54 2.63 9.51 13.46
C GLU A 54 3.06 10.97 13.67
N ILE A 55 4.05 11.44 12.90
CA ILE A 55 4.47 12.85 12.90
C ILE A 55 3.31 13.73 12.43
N VAL A 56 2.66 13.34 11.34
CA VAL A 56 1.52 14.07 10.75
C VAL A 56 0.36 14.19 11.73
N GLN A 57 -0.05 13.08 12.34
CA GLN A 57 -1.15 13.07 13.30
C GLN A 57 -0.86 13.93 14.52
N THR A 58 0.38 13.88 15.02
CA THR A 58 0.80 14.71 16.16
C THR A 58 0.70 16.20 15.83
N LEU A 59 1.04 16.59 14.60
CA LEU A 59 0.92 17.98 14.14
C LEU A 59 -0.54 18.40 13.98
N GLU A 60 -1.39 17.51 13.47
CA GLU A 60 -2.82 17.76 13.30
C GLU A 60 -3.55 17.93 14.65
N GLU A 61 -3.29 17.06 15.61
CA GLU A 61 -3.85 17.17 16.98
C GLU A 61 -3.53 18.54 17.62
N SER A 62 -2.32 19.05 17.38
CA SER A 62 -1.87 20.34 17.92
C SER A 62 -2.44 21.56 17.18
N SER A 63 -2.82 21.43 15.91
CA SER A 63 -3.41 22.54 15.16
C SER A 63 -4.90 22.73 15.48
N GLN A 64 -5.61 21.63 15.76
CA GLN A 64 -7.04 21.67 16.08
C GLN A 64 -7.31 22.11 17.53
N ASN A 65 -6.43 21.74 18.48
CA ASN A 65 -6.55 22.17 19.87
C ASN A 65 -5.51 23.25 20.18
N SER A 66 -5.93 24.52 20.14
CA SER A 66 -5.09 25.68 20.45
C SER A 66 -4.52 25.67 21.89
N SER A 67 -5.08 24.85 22.78
CA SER A 67 -4.58 24.63 24.15
C SER A 67 -3.47 23.56 24.24
N ILE A 68 -3.31 22.72 23.22
CA ILE A 68 -2.26 21.70 23.16
C ILE A 68 -1.04 22.30 22.46
N THR A 69 -0.11 22.84 23.25
CA THR A 69 1.24 23.12 22.74
C THR A 69 1.81 21.85 22.09
N VAL A 70 2.17 21.96 20.80
CA VAL A 70 2.94 20.94 20.07
C VAL A 70 4.04 20.45 21.00
N LYS A 71 4.11 19.14 21.26
CA LYS A 71 5.22 18.57 22.04
C LYS A 71 6.37 18.32 21.07
N PRO A 72 7.37 19.22 20.93
CA PRO A 72 8.48 19.04 19.99
C PRO A 72 9.20 17.69 20.20
N ALA A 73 9.21 17.19 21.44
CA ALA A 73 9.72 15.87 21.79
C ALA A 73 9.03 14.70 21.04
N LYS A 74 7.72 14.78 20.78
CA LYS A 74 6.99 13.74 20.02
C LYS A 74 7.40 13.74 18.54
N ILE A 75 7.47 14.92 17.93
CA ILE A 75 7.90 15.08 16.53
C ILE A 75 9.34 14.60 16.36
N PHE A 76 10.23 15.05 17.25
CA PHE A 76 11.63 14.64 17.25
C PHE A 76 11.77 13.12 17.39
N ARG A 77 11.00 12.49 18.30
CA ARG A 77 10.96 11.04 18.46
C ARG A 77 10.50 10.35 17.16
N GLY A 78 9.45 10.85 16.51
CA GLY A 78 8.97 10.30 15.24
C GLY A 78 10.03 10.38 14.14
N MET A 79 10.68 11.54 13.98
CA MET A 79 11.76 11.74 13.01
C MET A 79 12.98 10.86 13.31
N PHE A 80 13.33 10.70 14.58
CA PHE A 80 14.42 9.82 15.00
C PHE A 80 14.14 8.37 14.65
N VAL A 81 12.94 7.86 14.98
CA VAL A 81 12.56 6.47 14.66
C VAL A 81 12.46 6.27 13.15
N PHE A 82 11.90 7.23 12.41
CA PHE A 82 11.90 7.24 10.94
C PHE A 82 13.33 7.05 10.40
N GLY A 83 14.27 7.90 10.83
CA GLY A 83 15.65 7.87 10.37
C GLY A 83 16.36 6.56 10.71
N VAL A 84 16.22 6.08 11.94
CA VAL A 84 16.83 4.81 12.39
C VAL A 84 16.31 3.63 11.57
N MET A 85 14.98 3.51 11.39
CA MET A 85 14.38 2.40 10.63
C MET A 85 14.76 2.47 9.16
N TYR A 86 14.80 3.66 8.56
CA TYR A 86 15.24 3.85 7.18
C TYR A 86 16.72 3.47 7.00
N ILE A 87 17.60 3.87 7.91
CA ILE A 87 19.03 3.53 7.87
C ILE A 87 19.23 2.01 8.00
N ILE A 88 18.51 1.35 8.91
CA ILE A 88 18.57 -0.11 9.07
C ILE A 88 18.13 -0.80 7.77
N GLY A 89 16.95 -0.45 7.23
CA GLY A 89 16.45 -1.03 5.98
C GLY A 89 17.39 -0.80 4.80
N SER A 90 17.94 0.41 4.67
CA SER A 90 18.90 0.77 3.62
C SER A 90 20.22 0.01 3.76
N THR A 91 20.73 -0.16 4.98
CA THR A 91 21.96 -0.92 5.24
C THR A 91 21.80 -2.38 4.85
N ILE A 92 20.66 -3.00 5.19
CA ILE A 92 20.35 -4.38 4.79
C ILE A 92 20.23 -4.49 3.27
N ALA A 93 19.60 -3.52 2.60
CA ALA A 93 19.49 -3.49 1.15
C ALA A 93 20.87 -3.37 0.46
N VAL A 94 21.74 -2.49 0.94
CA VAL A 94 23.12 -2.32 0.44
C VAL A 94 23.97 -3.55 0.72
N TYR A 95 23.81 -4.17 1.90
CA TYR A 95 24.48 -5.44 2.21
C TYR A 95 24.05 -6.56 1.25
N ASN A 96 22.74 -6.67 0.98
CA ASN A 96 22.21 -7.64 0.01
C ASN A 96 22.73 -7.39 -1.41
N LEU A 97 22.85 -6.13 -1.82
CA LEU A 97 23.44 -5.70 -3.08
C LEU A 97 24.89 -6.20 -3.21
N VAL A 98 25.74 -5.92 -2.21
CA VAL A 98 27.18 -6.26 -2.23
C VAL A 98 27.40 -7.77 -2.23
N ILE A 99 26.64 -8.53 -1.44
CA ILE A 99 26.84 -9.99 -1.33
C ILE A 99 26.38 -10.74 -2.57
N ASN A 100 25.31 -10.30 -3.21
CA ASN A 100 24.70 -11.02 -4.32
C ASN A 100 25.07 -10.47 -5.69
N ASP A 101 25.97 -9.48 -5.73
CA ASP A 101 26.40 -8.79 -6.96
C ASP A 101 25.17 -8.29 -7.75
N LEU A 102 24.27 -7.61 -7.05
CA LEU A 102 23.04 -7.06 -7.64
C LEU A 102 23.33 -5.70 -8.30
N ASP A 103 22.41 -5.26 -9.14
CA ASP A 103 22.53 -3.97 -9.81
C ASP A 103 22.38 -2.78 -8.85
N PHE A 104 23.16 -1.72 -9.10
CA PHE A 104 23.08 -0.44 -8.38
C PHE A 104 21.67 0.20 -8.42
N PHE A 105 20.76 -0.29 -9.26
CA PHE A 105 19.36 0.13 -9.31
C PHE A 105 18.65 0.00 -7.95
N ILE A 106 19.06 -0.94 -7.09
CA ILE A 106 18.54 -1.07 -5.72
C ILE A 106 18.80 0.22 -4.91
N ILE A 107 19.97 0.83 -5.05
CA ILE A 107 20.31 2.06 -4.32
C ILE A 107 19.38 3.20 -4.75
N TYR A 108 19.17 3.37 -6.07
CA TYR A 108 18.25 4.38 -6.58
C TYR A 108 16.82 4.13 -6.11
N PHE A 109 16.38 2.87 -6.08
CA PHE A 109 15.06 2.52 -5.57
C PHE A 109 14.90 2.88 -4.09
N VAL A 110 15.85 2.47 -3.24
CA VAL A 110 15.81 2.78 -1.80
C VAL A 110 15.83 4.29 -1.55
N ALA A 111 16.68 5.03 -2.28
CA ALA A 111 16.72 6.49 -2.22
C ALA A 111 15.38 7.12 -2.65
N ALA A 112 14.77 6.64 -3.73
CA ALA A 112 13.47 7.11 -4.19
C ALA A 112 12.37 6.86 -3.15
N VAL A 113 12.36 5.70 -2.48
CA VAL A 113 11.45 5.40 -1.37
C VAL A 113 11.66 6.37 -0.20
N GLY A 114 12.91 6.66 0.17
CA GLY A 114 13.23 7.63 1.22
C GLY A 114 12.75 9.05 0.89
N ILE A 115 12.99 9.52 -0.34
CA ILE A 115 12.52 10.82 -0.83
C ILE A 115 10.99 10.88 -0.83
N LEU A 116 10.34 9.79 -1.25
CA LEU A 116 8.87 9.69 -1.25
C LEU A 116 8.30 9.79 0.17
N TRP A 117 8.87 9.10 1.16
CA TRP A 117 8.44 9.23 2.55
C TRP A 117 8.66 10.64 3.11
N LEU A 118 9.83 11.22 2.83
CA LEU A 118 10.16 12.56 3.29
C LEU A 118 9.24 13.62 2.67
N SER A 119 8.97 13.54 1.36
CA SER A 119 8.06 14.47 0.67
C SER A 119 6.63 14.38 1.16
N LEU A 120 6.10 13.16 1.39
CA LEU A 120 4.77 12.97 1.98
C LEU A 120 4.70 13.51 3.41
N GLY A 121 5.77 13.36 4.19
CA GLY A 121 5.88 13.94 5.53
C GLY A 121 5.89 15.46 5.52
N LEU A 122 6.72 16.07 4.67
CA LEU A 122 6.77 17.53 4.53
C LEU A 122 5.45 18.11 4.04
N TYR A 123 4.79 17.46 3.07
CA TYR A 123 3.50 17.90 2.56
C TYR A 123 2.43 17.91 3.66
N ALA A 124 2.45 16.90 4.52
CA ALA A 124 1.50 16.81 5.62
C ALA A 124 1.78 17.80 6.77
N VAL A 125 3.04 18.24 6.96
CA VAL A 125 3.40 19.32 7.91
C VAL A 125 2.76 20.66 7.53
N GLN A 126 2.41 20.88 6.25
CA GLN A 126 1.79 22.13 5.78
C GLN A 126 0.32 22.30 6.22
N GLY A 127 -0.15 21.52 7.20
CA GLY A 127 -1.42 21.76 7.91
C GLY A 127 -2.67 21.37 7.14
N ARG A 128 -2.54 20.64 6.02
CA ARG A 128 -3.70 20.12 5.30
C ARG A 128 -4.11 18.80 5.93
N LYS A 129 -5.19 18.82 6.72
CA LYS A 129 -5.92 17.64 7.20
C LYS A 129 -6.15 16.73 6.01
N ASN A 130 -5.42 15.63 5.91
CA ASN A 130 -5.46 14.79 4.72
C ASN A 130 -5.44 13.33 5.12
N VAL A 131 -6.62 12.85 5.53
CA VAL A 131 -7.00 11.43 5.57
C VAL A 131 -6.51 10.69 4.30
N LEU A 132 -6.50 11.40 3.16
CA LEU A 132 -5.97 10.89 1.90
C LEU A 132 -4.46 10.58 1.95
N ILE A 133 -3.61 11.45 2.51
CA ILE A 133 -2.15 11.22 2.58
C ILE A 133 -1.86 9.99 3.44
N GLU A 134 -2.50 9.87 4.61
CA GLU A 134 -2.29 8.72 5.48
C GLU A 134 -2.62 7.42 4.76
N ASN A 135 -3.75 7.40 4.06
CA ASN A 135 -4.18 6.24 3.29
C ASN A 135 -3.26 5.97 2.09
N ILE A 136 -2.71 7.01 1.45
CA ILE A 136 -1.68 6.86 0.40
C ILE A 136 -0.41 6.24 0.98
N VAL A 137 0.10 6.74 2.11
CA VAL A 137 1.32 6.20 2.75
C VAL A 137 1.10 4.74 3.15
N VAL A 138 -0.03 4.41 3.77
CA VAL A 138 -0.37 3.01 4.13
C VAL A 138 -0.47 2.12 2.91
N SER A 139 -1.09 2.61 1.83
CA SER A 139 -1.26 1.83 0.60
C SER A 139 0.06 1.63 -0.13
N LEU A 140 0.91 2.65 -0.22
CA LEU A 140 2.26 2.55 -0.79
C LEU A 140 3.13 1.62 0.04
N ALA A 141 3.16 1.76 1.38
CA ALA A 141 3.95 0.89 2.26
C ALA A 141 3.58 -0.59 2.10
N PHE A 142 2.32 -0.87 1.74
CA PHE A 142 1.86 -2.21 1.37
C PHE A 142 2.31 -2.62 -0.04
N THR A 143 2.13 -1.79 -1.07
CA THR A 143 2.29 -2.26 -2.46
C THR A 143 3.66 -2.08 -3.08
N ILE A 144 4.42 -1.06 -2.68
CA ILE A 144 5.73 -0.75 -3.30
C ILE A 144 6.76 -1.86 -3.05
N GLY A 145 6.52 -2.72 -2.05
CA GLY A 145 7.28 -3.95 -1.84
C GLY A 145 7.26 -4.87 -3.06
N LEU A 146 6.18 -4.90 -3.84
CA LEU A 146 6.10 -5.68 -5.08
C LEU A 146 7.15 -5.25 -6.10
N LEU A 147 7.28 -3.93 -6.30
CA LEU A 147 8.28 -3.36 -7.21
C LEU A 147 9.69 -3.60 -6.68
N TYR A 148 9.89 -3.41 -5.37
CA TYR A 148 11.19 -3.68 -4.73
C TYR A 148 11.62 -5.13 -4.96
N GLY A 149 10.71 -6.09 -4.75
CA GLY A 149 10.97 -7.51 -4.99
C GLY A 149 11.35 -7.80 -6.44
N GLY A 150 10.70 -7.16 -7.41
CA GLY A 150 11.05 -7.29 -8.82
C GLY A 150 12.46 -6.77 -9.14
N VAL A 151 12.84 -5.63 -8.57
CA VAL A 151 14.17 -5.03 -8.75
C VAL A 151 15.30 -5.91 -8.21
N LEU A 152 15.05 -6.73 -7.18
CA LEU A 152 16.08 -7.56 -6.57
C LEU A 152 16.69 -8.61 -7.51
N ASN A 153 15.96 -9.03 -8.56
CA ASN A 153 16.47 -10.02 -9.52
C ASN A 153 16.84 -9.43 -10.88
N SER A 154 16.21 -8.33 -11.29
CA SER A 154 16.42 -7.70 -12.59
C SER A 154 16.12 -6.20 -12.52
N PRO A 155 16.93 -5.33 -13.15
CA PRO A 155 16.64 -3.91 -13.25
C PRO A 155 15.47 -3.64 -14.21
N ILE A 156 15.20 -4.57 -15.13
CA ILE A 156 14.06 -4.51 -16.04
C ILE A 156 12.93 -5.31 -15.40
N ILE A 157 12.02 -4.60 -14.75
CA ILE A 157 10.82 -5.19 -14.17
C ILE A 157 9.81 -5.42 -15.31
N PRO A 158 9.24 -6.63 -15.44
CA PRO A 158 8.18 -6.88 -16.41
C PRO A 158 6.98 -5.95 -16.21
N ILE A 159 6.38 -5.47 -17.30
CA ILE A 159 5.31 -4.46 -17.26
C ILE A 159 4.10 -4.90 -16.43
N PHE A 160 3.78 -6.20 -16.43
CA PHE A 160 2.66 -6.74 -15.67
C PHE A 160 2.81 -6.52 -14.15
N ILE A 161 4.04 -6.49 -13.62
CA ILE A 161 4.28 -6.21 -12.19
C ILE A 161 3.84 -4.79 -11.82
N TYR A 162 4.02 -3.83 -12.73
CA TYR A 162 3.52 -2.47 -12.53
C TYR A 162 1.99 -2.41 -12.54
N PHE A 163 1.34 -3.19 -13.41
CA PHE A 163 -0.13 -3.29 -13.41
C PHE A 163 -0.66 -3.88 -12.10
N PHE A 164 -0.02 -4.93 -11.58
CA PHE A 164 -0.35 -5.49 -10.26
C PHE A 164 -0.09 -4.50 -9.13
N PHE A 165 1.05 -3.80 -9.15
CA PHE A 165 1.34 -2.77 -8.18
C PHE A 165 0.25 -1.68 -8.15
N LEU A 166 -0.15 -1.17 -9.31
CA LEU A 166 -1.17 -0.12 -9.43
C LEU A 166 -2.55 -0.62 -9.01
N THR A 167 -2.93 -1.83 -9.41
CA THR A 167 -4.20 -2.46 -9.04
C THR A 167 -4.29 -2.63 -7.52
N ALA A 168 -3.31 -3.31 -6.91
CA ALA A 168 -3.26 -3.48 -5.47
C ALA A 168 -3.23 -2.13 -4.73
N PHE A 169 -2.54 -1.12 -5.28
CA PHE A 169 -2.42 0.21 -4.68
C PHE A 169 -3.76 0.91 -4.65
N PHE A 170 -4.44 0.99 -5.79
CA PHE A 170 -5.74 1.66 -5.90
C PHE A 170 -6.84 0.92 -5.12
N LEU A 171 -6.84 -0.42 -5.11
CA LEU A 171 -7.77 -1.20 -4.29
C LEU A 171 -7.55 -0.98 -2.80
N GLN A 172 -6.29 -1.01 -2.35
CA GLN A 172 -5.95 -0.77 -0.95
C GLN A 172 -6.32 0.66 -0.55
N LEU A 173 -6.01 1.66 -1.39
CA LEU A 173 -6.32 3.06 -1.13
C LEU A 173 -7.83 3.29 -1.05
N SER A 174 -8.59 2.78 -2.02
CA SER A 174 -10.05 2.83 -1.99
C SER A 174 -10.62 2.16 -0.73
N ARG A 175 -10.09 0.98 -0.35
CA ARG A 175 -10.56 0.26 0.84
C ARG A 175 -10.33 1.06 2.11
N GLU A 176 -9.16 1.68 2.27
CA GLU A 176 -8.86 2.48 3.47
C GLU A 176 -9.73 3.74 3.54
N LEU A 177 -10.03 4.38 2.40
CA LEU A 177 -10.98 5.50 2.37
C LEU A 177 -12.39 5.06 2.79
N VAL A 178 -12.88 3.93 2.27
CA VAL A 178 -14.21 3.40 2.66
C VAL A 178 -14.25 2.97 4.12
N ARG A 179 -13.15 2.40 4.64
CA ARG A 179 -13.06 1.96 6.02
C ARG A 179 -13.03 3.12 7.01
N GLY A 180 -12.49 4.27 6.62
CA GLY A 180 -12.52 5.49 7.42
C GLY A 180 -13.93 5.87 7.88
N PHE A 181 -14.94 5.69 7.02
CA PHE A 181 -16.35 5.93 7.37
C PHE A 181 -16.92 4.92 8.38
N ASN A 182 -16.42 3.69 8.39
CA ASN A 182 -16.90 2.67 9.33
C ASN A 182 -16.32 2.85 10.74
N ASP A 183 -15.09 3.38 10.83
CA ASP A 183 -14.36 3.50 12.10
C ASP A 183 -14.60 4.87 12.78
N GLY A 184 -15.09 5.89 12.05
CA GLY A 184 -15.29 7.26 12.55
C GLY A 184 -16.48 7.50 13.50
N GLU A 185 -17.40 6.56 13.63
CA GLU A 185 -18.59 6.68 14.50
C GLU A 185 -18.63 5.64 15.63
N GLY A 186 -17.44 5.13 16.01
CA GLY A 186 -17.28 4.12 17.06
C GLY A 186 -17.12 4.68 18.48
N GLU A 187 -17.19 5.99 18.66
CA GLU A 187 -17.31 6.62 19.99
C GLU A 187 -18.77 6.98 20.21
N GLU A 188 -19.41 6.13 21.03
CA GLU A 188 -20.62 6.34 21.82
C GLU A 188 -21.30 7.72 21.68
N ASP A 189 -22.10 7.94 20.63
CA ASP A 189 -23.31 8.74 20.79
C ASP A 189 -24.32 8.47 19.66
N GLU A 190 -25.56 8.29 20.12
CA GLU A 190 -26.72 7.82 19.40
C GLU A 190 -27.25 8.88 18.43
N SER A 191 -26.71 8.94 17.22
CA SER A 191 -27.47 9.39 16.04
C SER A 191 -26.75 8.94 14.76
N PRO A 192 -27.47 8.61 13.67
CA PRO A 192 -26.84 8.48 12.37
C PRO A 192 -26.30 9.85 12.01
N SER A 193 -24.99 10.06 12.16
CA SER A 193 -24.32 11.27 11.70
C SER A 193 -24.73 11.50 10.25
N GLU A 194 -25.36 12.63 9.95
CA GLU A 194 -25.63 13.00 8.57
C GLU A 194 -24.28 13.09 7.83
N ILE A 195 -24.19 12.41 6.69
CA ILE A 195 -22.97 12.40 5.90
C ILE A 195 -22.67 13.82 5.43
N THR A 196 -21.47 14.29 5.76
CA THR A 196 -21.03 15.64 5.43
C THR A 196 -20.67 15.75 3.94
N ASP A 197 -20.63 16.97 3.40
CA ASP A 197 -20.18 17.20 2.03
C ASP A 197 -18.75 16.69 1.77
N ASP A 198 -17.90 16.65 2.80
CA ASP A 198 -16.53 16.14 2.70
C ASP A 198 -16.49 14.61 2.60
N ASP A 199 -17.42 13.91 3.26
CA ASP A 199 -17.58 12.47 3.14
C ASP A 199 -18.00 12.06 1.72
N GLN A 200 -18.89 12.83 1.08
CA GLN A 200 -19.27 12.60 -0.31
C GLN A 200 -18.07 12.76 -1.26
N LYS A 201 -17.17 13.73 -0.99
CA LYS A 201 -15.94 13.90 -1.79
C LYS A 201 -15.02 12.70 -1.63
N ILE A 202 -14.80 12.23 -0.40
CA ILE A 202 -13.96 11.05 -0.13
C ILE A 202 -14.53 9.80 -0.82
N LEU A 203 -15.86 9.62 -0.81
CA LEU A 203 -16.51 8.50 -1.50
C LEU A 203 -16.31 8.59 -3.03
N LYS A 204 -16.41 9.79 -3.62
CA LYS A 204 -16.11 10.01 -5.04
C LYS A 204 -14.64 9.67 -5.36
N PHE A 205 -13.69 10.07 -4.53
CA PHE A 205 -12.29 9.68 -4.69
C PHE A 205 -12.11 8.16 -4.63
N SER A 206 -12.76 7.51 -3.66
CA SER A 206 -12.75 6.05 -3.55
C SER A 206 -13.27 5.38 -4.81
N LEU A 207 -14.39 5.87 -5.37
CA LEU A 207 -14.96 5.36 -6.62
C LEU A 207 -13.98 5.53 -7.80
N ILE A 208 -13.33 6.69 -7.92
CA ILE A 208 -12.32 6.94 -8.96
C ILE A 208 -11.16 5.93 -8.84
N PHE A 209 -10.67 5.68 -7.63
CA PHE A 209 -9.63 4.67 -7.42
C PHE A 209 -10.10 3.25 -7.75
N GLN A 210 -11.35 2.88 -7.46
CA GLN A 210 -11.89 1.57 -7.88
C GLN A 210 -11.96 1.43 -9.40
N LEU A 211 -12.33 2.50 -10.11
CA LEU A 211 -12.33 2.51 -11.58
C LEU A 211 -10.91 2.34 -12.13
N PHE A 212 -9.92 3.06 -11.58
CA PHE A 212 -8.52 2.85 -11.96
C PHE A 212 -8.06 1.42 -11.65
N ALA A 213 -8.41 0.87 -10.49
CA ALA A 213 -8.11 -0.52 -10.16
C ALA A 213 -8.69 -1.47 -11.21
N ILE A 214 -9.95 -1.31 -11.63
CA ILE A 214 -10.56 -2.13 -12.69
C ILE A 214 -9.77 -2.04 -14.00
N ILE A 215 -9.36 -0.84 -14.42
CA ILE A 215 -8.56 -0.66 -15.64
C ILE A 215 -7.23 -1.42 -15.53
N PHE A 216 -6.47 -1.21 -14.45
CA PHE A 216 -5.18 -1.89 -14.26
C PHE A 216 -5.31 -3.39 -13.99
N PHE A 217 -6.46 -3.85 -13.49
CA PHE A 217 -6.76 -5.26 -13.31
C PHE A 217 -6.98 -5.96 -14.65
N VAL A 218 -7.61 -5.30 -15.61
CA VAL A 218 -7.88 -5.85 -16.96
C VAL A 218 -6.63 -5.83 -17.84
N LEU A 219 -5.74 -4.84 -17.68
CA LEU A 219 -4.54 -4.69 -18.52
C LEU A 219 -3.64 -5.93 -18.58
N PRO A 220 -3.31 -6.64 -17.48
CA PRO A 220 -2.56 -7.90 -17.53
C PRO A 220 -3.20 -8.96 -18.41
N ILE A 221 -4.54 -9.06 -18.42
CA ILE A 221 -5.28 -10.04 -19.23
C ILE A 221 -5.11 -9.74 -20.73
N ILE A 222 -5.07 -8.46 -21.09
CA ILE A 222 -4.91 -8.02 -22.49
C ILE A 222 -3.45 -8.12 -22.94
N TYR A 223 -2.52 -7.67 -22.10
CA TYR A 223 -1.13 -7.47 -22.49
C TYR A 223 -0.28 -8.74 -22.42
N VAL A 224 -0.57 -9.62 -21.45
CA VAL A 224 0.14 -10.87 -21.35
C VAL A 224 -0.45 -11.81 -22.41
N ASN A 225 0.40 -12.19 -23.38
CA ASN A 225 0.03 -12.92 -24.59
C ASN A 225 -0.74 -14.22 -24.26
N VAL A 226 -1.53 -14.75 -25.20
CA VAL A 226 -2.52 -15.86 -25.03
C VAL A 226 -1.95 -17.17 -24.41
N SER A 227 -0.63 -17.29 -24.25
CA SER A 227 0.04 -18.43 -23.60
C SER A 227 -0.06 -18.47 -22.06
N ILE A 228 -0.84 -17.61 -21.43
CA ILE A 228 -1.05 -17.67 -19.97
C ILE A 228 -1.89 -18.90 -19.59
N SER A 229 -1.46 -19.64 -18.57
CA SER A 229 -2.25 -20.73 -18.00
C SER A 229 -3.59 -20.25 -17.47
N PHE A 230 -4.61 -21.08 -17.67
CA PHE A 230 -5.95 -20.91 -17.09
C PHE A 230 -5.92 -20.65 -15.57
N LEU A 231 -4.86 -21.08 -14.88
CA LEU A 231 -4.62 -20.83 -13.46
C LEU A 231 -4.53 -19.34 -13.10
N PHE A 232 -4.08 -18.47 -14.02
CA PHE A 232 -4.04 -17.02 -13.81
C PHE A 232 -5.36 -16.35 -14.20
N ILE A 233 -5.93 -16.73 -15.35
CA ILE A 233 -7.11 -16.06 -15.92
C ILE A 233 -8.34 -16.24 -15.02
N TYR A 234 -8.55 -17.44 -14.47
CA TYR A 234 -9.72 -17.74 -13.65
C TYR A 234 -9.83 -16.87 -12.38
N PRO A 235 -8.81 -16.80 -11.50
CA PRO A 235 -8.87 -15.91 -10.34
C PRO A 235 -8.95 -14.44 -10.75
N MET A 236 -8.31 -14.02 -11.85
CA MET A 236 -8.46 -12.66 -12.35
C MET A 236 -9.95 -12.33 -12.66
N ILE A 237 -10.65 -13.17 -13.41
CA ILE A 237 -12.07 -12.94 -13.71
C ILE A 237 -12.91 -12.85 -12.41
N ILE A 238 -12.67 -13.73 -11.43
CA ILE A 238 -13.39 -13.69 -10.15
C ILE A 238 -13.09 -12.38 -9.40
N GLY A 239 -11.81 -11.98 -9.33
CA GLY A 239 -11.41 -10.74 -8.69
C GLY A 239 -12.08 -9.52 -9.31
N LEU A 240 -12.13 -9.47 -10.64
CA LEU A 240 -12.78 -8.43 -11.41
C LEU A 240 -14.28 -8.33 -11.08
N ILE A 241 -14.98 -9.45 -10.94
CA ILE A 241 -16.41 -9.47 -10.54
C ILE A 241 -16.58 -8.84 -9.16
N PHE A 242 -15.77 -9.24 -8.17
CA PHE A 242 -15.87 -8.69 -6.81
C PHE A 242 -15.58 -7.18 -6.76
N ILE A 243 -14.55 -6.73 -7.47
CA ILE A 243 -14.20 -5.30 -7.56
C ILE A 243 -15.30 -4.53 -8.27
N SER A 244 -15.87 -5.08 -9.35
CA SER A 244 -16.97 -4.45 -10.09
C SER A 244 -18.23 -4.33 -9.24
N ILE A 245 -18.57 -5.35 -8.44
CA ILE A 245 -19.67 -5.28 -7.48
C ILE A 245 -19.40 -4.22 -6.41
N ALA A 246 -18.16 -4.14 -5.88
CA ALA A 246 -17.78 -3.11 -4.92
C ALA A 246 -17.90 -1.69 -5.53
N CYS A 247 -17.49 -1.52 -6.79
CA CYS A 247 -17.59 -0.27 -7.55
C CYS A 247 -19.04 0.12 -7.78
N TYR A 248 -19.88 -0.82 -8.20
CA TYR A 248 -21.32 -0.59 -8.36
C TYR A 248 -21.98 -0.22 -7.02
N LEU A 249 -21.64 -0.92 -5.94
CA LEU A 249 -22.15 -0.61 -4.61
C LEU A 249 -21.69 0.76 -4.15
N THR A 250 -20.43 1.14 -4.37
CA THR A 250 -19.89 2.48 -4.03
C THR A 250 -20.59 3.59 -4.82
N PHE A 251 -20.92 3.33 -6.09
CA PHE A 251 -21.66 4.27 -6.93
C PHE A 251 -23.12 4.40 -6.49
N LYS A 252 -23.78 3.28 -6.17
CA LYS A 252 -25.20 3.25 -5.79
C LYS A 252 -25.44 3.62 -4.33
N SER A 253 -24.47 3.41 -3.45
CA SER A 253 -24.64 3.50 -2.01
C SER A 253 -25.15 4.88 -1.61
N VAL A 254 -26.46 4.95 -1.41
CA VAL A 254 -27.12 5.96 -0.58
C VAL A 254 -26.74 5.63 0.85
N LEU A 255 -25.55 6.10 1.26
CA LEU A 255 -25.22 6.54 2.63
C LEU A 255 -25.43 5.57 3.82
N GLU A 256 -25.83 4.32 3.61
CA GLU A 256 -26.03 3.36 4.71
C GLU A 256 -24.71 2.72 5.16
N LYS A 257 -24.38 2.85 6.46
CA LYS A 257 -23.16 2.28 7.07
C LYS A 257 -22.92 0.81 6.75
N LYS A 258 -23.98 -0.01 6.72
CA LYS A 258 -23.89 -1.45 6.40
C LYS A 258 -23.28 -1.70 5.01
N CYS A 259 -23.46 -0.78 4.07
CA CYS A 259 -22.87 -0.87 2.74
C CYS A 259 -21.34 -0.68 2.77
N PHE A 260 -20.79 0.21 3.61
CA PHE A 260 -19.35 0.48 3.65
C PHE A 260 -18.53 -0.73 4.11
N THR A 261 -19.00 -1.45 5.14
CA THR A 261 -18.35 -2.68 5.59
C THR A 261 -18.36 -3.75 4.52
N LYS A 262 -19.46 -3.86 3.76
CA LYS A 262 -19.58 -4.78 2.63
C LYS A 262 -18.62 -4.39 1.50
N ILE A 263 -18.59 -3.13 1.09
CA ILE A 263 -17.68 -2.60 0.06
C ILE A 263 -16.22 -2.87 0.45
N SER A 264 -15.83 -2.51 1.68
CA SER A 264 -14.47 -2.71 2.19
C SER A 264 -14.06 -4.19 2.20
N SER A 265 -15.01 -5.07 2.55
CA SER A 265 -14.80 -6.53 2.52
C SER A 265 -14.62 -7.05 1.09
N LEU A 266 -15.43 -6.59 0.14
CA LEU A 266 -15.32 -6.98 -1.27
C LEU A 266 -13.99 -6.52 -1.88
N LEU A 267 -13.55 -5.29 -1.60
CA LEU A 267 -12.25 -4.79 -2.05
C LEU A 267 -11.09 -5.60 -1.45
N LYS A 268 -11.20 -5.99 -0.17
CA LYS A 268 -10.21 -6.88 0.47
C LYS A 268 -10.14 -8.24 -0.22
N ILE A 269 -11.30 -8.83 -0.56
CA ILE A 269 -11.37 -10.09 -1.30
C ILE A 269 -10.71 -9.92 -2.68
N GLY A 270 -11.00 -8.82 -3.39
CA GLY A 270 -10.35 -8.48 -4.65
C GLY A 270 -8.82 -8.50 -4.58
N VAL A 271 -8.23 -7.81 -3.59
CA VAL A 271 -6.77 -7.79 -3.37
C VAL A 271 -6.22 -9.19 -3.07
N VAL A 272 -6.91 -10.00 -2.27
CA VAL A 272 -6.45 -11.37 -1.96
C VAL A 272 -6.47 -12.26 -3.21
N ILE A 273 -7.53 -12.16 -4.02
CA ILE A 273 -7.65 -12.92 -5.26
C ILE A 273 -6.58 -12.49 -6.27
N GLU A 274 -6.31 -11.18 -6.37
CA GLU A 274 -5.23 -10.64 -7.19
C GLU A 274 -3.87 -11.22 -6.77
N ILE A 275 -3.57 -11.24 -5.47
CA ILE A 275 -2.34 -11.86 -4.94
C ILE A 275 -2.27 -13.34 -5.32
N ILE A 276 -3.38 -14.09 -5.20
CA ILE A 276 -3.44 -15.51 -5.59
C ILE A 276 -3.18 -15.66 -7.08
N ALA A 277 -3.83 -14.87 -7.93
CA ALA A 277 -3.61 -14.87 -9.37
C ALA A 277 -2.13 -14.62 -9.68
N PHE A 278 -1.52 -13.65 -9.00
CA PHE A 278 -0.13 -13.27 -9.22
C PHE A 278 0.88 -14.32 -8.73
N ILE A 279 0.55 -15.10 -7.70
CA ILE A 279 1.34 -16.27 -7.31
C ILE A 279 1.19 -17.40 -8.34
N LEU A 280 -0.02 -17.63 -8.85
CA LEU A 280 -0.26 -18.65 -9.86
C LEU A 280 0.39 -18.30 -11.20
N ALA A 281 0.63 -17.02 -11.48
CA ALA A 281 1.36 -16.54 -12.64
C ALA A 281 2.80 -17.10 -12.72
N ILE A 282 3.41 -17.44 -11.58
CA ILE A 282 4.78 -17.97 -11.48
C ILE A 282 4.90 -19.34 -12.17
N TYR A 283 3.82 -20.12 -12.25
CA TYR A 283 3.83 -21.48 -12.81
C TYR A 283 3.58 -21.52 -14.33
N ASN A 284 3.65 -20.36 -15.00
CA ASN A 284 3.61 -20.22 -16.45
C ASN A 284 5.02 -20.19 -17.04
#